data_AF-A0A0H3NCC7-F1
#
_entry.id   AF-A0A0H3NCC7-F1
#
_cell.length_a   1.000
_cell.length_b   1.000
_cell.length_c   1.000
_cell.angle_alpha   90.00
_cell.angle_beta   90.00
_cell.angle_gamma   90.00
#
_symmetry.space_group_name_H-M   'P 1'
#
loop_
_entity.id
_entity.type
_entity.pdbx_description
1 polymer ?
#
loop_
_entity_poly.entity_id
_entity_poly.type
_entity_poly.pdbx_seq_one_letter_code
_entity_poly.pdbx_strand_id
1 'polypeptide(L)'
;MSLKLDRNVLQWFDYVFENEKTSLRHYNFNCTLKEISSTSLNKVAFILEKNNSKYWKLYFEIPAEVTLKLKQNIHPLFREYIYEQISLYNNNQIYNFVNSNILKVFNNIAIYQYNILENLYTIDFKKSFIDKCQYLLIGEKRLIDEDLYLIAKSKEVFDFFNSDGTFNLTLSFDIQKNENLLDSLLELRKSIIINERI
;
A
#
# COMPACT_ATOMS: atom_id res chain seq x y z
N MET A 1 -1.81 20.16 -4.41
CA MET A 1 -1.86 19.02 -5.37
C MET A 1 -2.36 17.82 -4.58
N SER A 2 -3.49 17.23 -4.95
CA SER A 2 -4.03 16.05 -4.26
C SER A 2 -3.34 14.79 -4.83
N LEU A 3 -2.95 13.87 -3.97
CA LEU A 3 -2.32 12.60 -4.34
C LEU A 3 -3.38 11.49 -4.28
N LYS A 4 -3.28 10.48 -5.16
CA LYS A 4 -4.10 9.27 -5.08
C LYS A 4 -3.40 8.04 -5.64
N LEU A 5 -3.79 6.86 -5.16
CA LEU A 5 -3.42 5.58 -5.74
C LEU A 5 -3.89 5.50 -7.20
N ASP A 6 -3.00 5.06 -8.10
CA ASP A 6 -3.39 4.69 -9.45
C ASP A 6 -4.36 3.51 -9.39
N ARG A 7 -5.59 3.74 -9.86
CA ARG A 7 -6.65 2.74 -9.81
C ARG A 7 -6.31 1.48 -10.61
N ASN A 8 -5.47 1.60 -11.64
CA ASN A 8 -5.04 0.47 -12.47
C ASN A 8 -4.31 -0.61 -11.67
N VAL A 9 -3.72 -0.25 -10.51
CA VAL A 9 -3.13 -1.22 -9.58
C VAL A 9 -4.15 -2.29 -9.16
N LEU A 10 -5.43 -1.94 -9.04
CA LEU A 10 -6.48 -2.89 -8.69
C LEU A 10 -6.78 -3.93 -9.78
N GLN A 11 -6.57 -3.57 -11.05
CA GLN A 11 -6.70 -4.53 -12.17
C GLN A 11 -5.66 -5.65 -12.08
N TRP A 12 -4.49 -5.36 -11.50
CA TRP A 12 -3.46 -6.38 -11.33
C TRP A 12 -3.89 -7.41 -10.29
N PHE A 13 -4.53 -6.97 -9.20
CA PHE A 13 -5.12 -7.89 -8.22
C PHE A 13 -6.25 -8.71 -8.81
N ASP A 14 -7.10 -8.11 -9.65
CA ASP A 14 -8.13 -8.82 -10.40
C ASP A 14 -7.53 -9.95 -11.25
N TYR A 15 -6.48 -9.65 -12.02
CA TYR A 15 -5.83 -10.67 -12.84
C TYR A 15 -5.25 -11.83 -12.02
N VAL A 16 -4.66 -11.56 -10.84
CA VAL A 16 -4.16 -12.63 -9.96
C VAL A 16 -5.31 -13.50 -9.45
N PHE A 17 -6.41 -12.84 -9.09
CA PHE A 17 -7.58 -13.48 -8.51
C PHE A 17 -8.34 -14.34 -9.55
N GLU A 18 -8.62 -13.80 -10.74
CA GLU A 18 -9.31 -14.49 -11.85
C GLU A 18 -8.59 -15.78 -12.28
N ASN A 19 -7.25 -15.72 -12.31
CA ASN A 19 -6.42 -16.83 -12.77
C ASN A 19 -6.10 -17.87 -11.66
N GLU A 20 -6.63 -17.72 -10.45
CA GLU A 20 -6.30 -18.54 -9.28
C GLU A 20 -4.79 -18.66 -9.04
N LYS A 21 -4.03 -17.62 -9.43
CA LYS A 21 -2.59 -17.59 -9.26
C LYS A 21 -2.26 -17.17 -7.83
N THR A 22 -1.26 -17.80 -7.24
CA THR A 22 -0.69 -17.32 -5.97
C THR A 22 0.16 -16.07 -6.19
N SER A 23 0.75 -15.91 -7.37
CA SER A 23 1.50 -14.71 -7.73
C SER A 23 1.46 -14.40 -9.22
N LEU A 24 1.62 -13.12 -9.53
CA LEU A 24 1.74 -12.56 -10.86
C LEU A 24 2.86 -11.55 -10.87
N ARG A 25 3.68 -11.61 -11.91
CA ARG A 25 4.53 -10.48 -12.28
C ARG A 25 3.86 -9.68 -13.39
N HIS A 26 3.61 -8.41 -13.15
CA HIS A 26 3.04 -7.49 -14.13
C HIS A 26 3.86 -6.20 -14.18
N TYR A 27 4.37 -5.85 -15.36
CA TYR A 27 5.43 -4.86 -15.52
C TYR A 27 6.61 -5.11 -14.56
N ASN A 28 6.86 -4.14 -13.67
CA ASN A 28 7.89 -4.17 -12.65
C ASN A 28 7.30 -4.43 -11.26
N PHE A 29 6.15 -5.08 -11.15
CA PHE A 29 5.49 -5.38 -9.88
C PHE A 29 5.25 -6.87 -9.71
N ASN A 30 5.39 -7.33 -8.47
CA ASN A 30 5.01 -8.65 -8.03
C ASN A 30 3.74 -8.51 -7.19
N CYS A 31 2.67 -9.11 -7.67
CA CYS A 31 1.39 -9.15 -7.01
C CYS A 31 1.16 -10.57 -6.49
N THR A 32 0.91 -10.74 -5.19
CA THR A 32 0.72 -12.05 -4.55
C THR A 32 -0.62 -12.09 -3.87
N LEU A 33 -1.33 -13.20 -4.04
CA LEU A 33 -2.56 -13.52 -3.33
C LEU A 33 -2.23 -14.53 -2.23
N LYS A 34 -2.64 -14.21 -1.00
CA LYS A 34 -2.49 -15.09 0.16
C LYS A 34 -3.86 -15.41 0.73
N GLU A 35 -4.21 -16.69 0.73
CA GLU A 35 -5.40 -17.15 1.45
C GLU A 35 -5.08 -17.23 2.95
N ILE A 36 -5.96 -16.67 3.76
CA ILE A 36 -5.88 -16.68 5.21
C ILE A 36 -7.02 -17.56 5.69
N SER A 37 -6.70 -18.82 6.02
CA SER A 37 -7.64 -19.74 6.63
C SER A 37 -7.87 -19.32 8.09
N SER A 38 -9.04 -18.76 8.35
CA SER A 38 -9.58 -18.62 9.70
C SER A 38 -10.73 -19.61 9.87
N THR A 39 -10.99 -20.03 11.11
CA THR A 39 -11.93 -21.11 11.45
C THR A 39 -13.38 -20.88 11.02
N SER A 40 -13.75 -19.68 10.54
CA SER A 40 -15.13 -19.36 10.13
C SER A 40 -15.28 -18.87 8.69
N LEU A 41 -14.31 -18.15 8.12
CA LEU A 41 -14.37 -17.62 6.74
C LEU A 41 -12.96 -17.47 6.15
N ASN A 42 -12.78 -17.88 4.88
CA ASN A 42 -11.52 -17.67 4.15
C ASN A 42 -11.41 -16.19 3.77
N LYS A 43 -10.50 -15.47 4.44
CA LYS A 43 -10.09 -14.13 4.00
C LYS A 43 -9.02 -14.26 2.93
N VAL A 44 -8.92 -13.25 2.07
CA VAL A 44 -7.83 -13.13 1.10
C VAL A 44 -7.08 -11.85 1.40
N ALA A 45 -5.76 -11.93 1.39
CA ALA A 45 -4.89 -10.76 1.39
C ALA A 45 -4.15 -10.64 0.07
N PHE A 46 -3.92 -9.41 -0.32
CA PHE A 46 -3.10 -9.05 -1.44
C PHE A 46 -1.81 -8.42 -0.96
N ILE A 47 -0.73 -8.75 -1.65
CA ILE A 47 0.58 -8.16 -1.47
C ILE A 47 1.01 -7.58 -2.80
N LEU A 48 1.51 -6.35 -2.77
CA LEU A 48 2.11 -5.70 -3.92
C LEU A 48 3.48 -5.15 -3.53
N GLU A 49 4.47 -5.42 -4.36
CA GLU A 49 5.81 -4.88 -4.22
C GLU A 49 6.41 -4.66 -5.61
N LYS A 50 7.35 -3.71 -5.71
CA LYS A 50 8.07 -3.49 -6.94
C LYS A 50 9.15 -4.57 -7.09
N ASN A 51 9.16 -5.23 -8.24
CA ASN A 51 10.14 -6.24 -8.59
C ASN A 51 11.56 -5.64 -8.57
N ASN A 52 12.52 -6.37 -8.00
CA ASN A 52 13.90 -5.94 -7.81
C ASN A 52 14.06 -4.64 -6.97
N SER A 53 13.05 -4.29 -6.17
CA SER A 53 13.08 -3.16 -5.25
C SER A 53 12.74 -3.64 -3.84
N LYS A 54 13.47 -3.14 -2.84
CA LYS A 54 13.18 -3.36 -1.41
C LYS A 54 12.45 -2.19 -0.76
N TYR A 55 12.16 -1.13 -1.52
CA TYR A 55 11.80 0.17 -0.96
C TYR A 55 10.42 0.21 -0.31
N TRP A 56 9.49 -0.57 -0.82
CA TRP A 56 8.16 -0.66 -0.23
C TRP A 56 7.49 -2.00 -0.52
N LYS A 57 6.56 -2.36 0.35
CA LYS A 57 5.66 -3.50 0.20
C LYS A 57 4.31 -3.15 0.80
N LEU A 58 3.27 -3.27 -0.01
CA LEU A 58 1.89 -3.06 0.38
C LEU A 58 1.24 -4.41 0.67
N TYR A 59 0.52 -4.49 1.78
CA TYR A 59 -0.33 -5.60 2.18
C TYR A 59 -1.71 -5.05 2.53
N PHE A 60 -2.77 -5.70 2.03
CA PHE A 60 -4.11 -5.46 2.54
C PHE A 60 -5.01 -6.69 2.47
N GLU A 61 -5.95 -6.80 3.40
CA GLU A 61 -6.99 -7.83 3.43
C GLU A 61 -8.26 -7.32 2.75
N ILE A 62 -8.97 -8.24 2.10
CA ILE A 62 -10.34 -8.00 1.63
C ILE A 62 -11.34 -8.79 2.48
N PRO A 63 -12.54 -8.24 2.74
CA PRO A 63 -13.58 -8.96 3.48
C PRO A 63 -13.97 -10.26 2.78
N ALA A 64 -14.23 -11.32 3.56
CA ALA A 64 -14.57 -12.63 3.02
C ALA A 64 -15.85 -12.63 2.14
N GLU A 65 -16.82 -11.76 2.47
CA GLU A 65 -18.03 -11.56 1.67
C GLU A 65 -17.69 -11.03 0.26
N VAL A 66 -16.71 -10.13 0.17
CA VAL A 66 -16.23 -9.62 -1.12
C VAL A 66 -15.47 -10.71 -1.86
N THR A 67 -14.59 -11.44 -1.19
CA THR A 67 -13.90 -12.60 -1.76
C THR A 67 -14.88 -13.60 -2.37
N LEU A 68 -15.94 -13.96 -1.64
CA LEU A 68 -16.94 -14.93 -2.08
C LEU A 68 -17.69 -14.43 -3.33
N LYS A 69 -18.09 -13.15 -3.34
CA LYS A 69 -18.72 -12.52 -4.52
C LYS A 69 -17.80 -12.54 -5.75
N LEU A 70 -16.52 -12.22 -5.57
CA LEU A 70 -15.55 -12.25 -6.67
C LEU A 70 -15.34 -13.68 -7.18
N LYS A 71 -15.19 -14.69 -6.29
CA LYS A 71 -15.02 -16.10 -6.70
C LYS A 71 -16.23 -16.60 -7.50
N GLN A 72 -17.44 -16.25 -7.08
CA GLN A 72 -18.68 -16.60 -7.79
C GLN A 72 -18.83 -15.87 -9.13
N ASN A 73 -18.16 -14.73 -9.30
CA ASN A 73 -18.19 -13.95 -10.51
C ASN A 73 -17.16 -14.40 -11.56
N ILE A 74 -16.30 -15.38 -11.29
CA ILE A 74 -15.32 -15.85 -12.29
C ILE A 74 -15.94 -16.96 -13.14
N HIS A 75 -15.87 -16.81 -14.46
CA HIS A 75 -16.30 -17.86 -15.38
C HIS A 75 -15.35 -19.07 -15.27
N PRO A 76 -15.85 -20.29 -15.01
CA PRO A 76 -15.01 -21.45 -14.71
C PRO A 76 -14.10 -21.86 -15.87
N LEU A 77 -14.53 -21.69 -17.11
CA LEU A 77 -13.73 -22.03 -18.31
C LEU A 77 -12.80 -20.90 -18.77
N PHE A 78 -13.29 -19.66 -18.87
CA PHE A 78 -12.54 -18.55 -19.44
C PHE A 78 -11.62 -17.84 -18.44
N ARG A 79 -11.82 -18.06 -17.13
CA ARG A 79 -11.01 -17.45 -16.06
C ARG A 79 -10.99 -15.92 -16.15
N GLU A 80 -12.16 -15.35 -16.35
CA GLU A 80 -12.44 -13.91 -16.40
C GLU A 80 -13.73 -13.62 -15.62
N TYR A 81 -13.90 -12.40 -15.13
CA TYR A 81 -15.16 -12.01 -14.52
C TYR A 81 -16.33 -12.03 -15.51
N ILE A 82 -17.43 -12.66 -15.13
CA ILE A 82 -18.71 -12.68 -15.87
C ILE A 82 -19.29 -11.26 -15.93
N TYR A 83 -19.19 -10.54 -14.82
CA TYR A 83 -19.67 -9.16 -14.68
C TYR A 83 -18.52 -8.26 -14.30
N GLU A 84 -18.01 -7.44 -15.23
CA GLU A 84 -16.89 -6.52 -14.98
C GLU A 84 -17.17 -5.56 -13.82
N GLN A 85 -18.42 -5.17 -13.58
CA GLN A 85 -18.80 -4.31 -12.46
C GLN A 85 -18.58 -4.94 -11.08
N ILE A 86 -18.45 -6.27 -11.01
CA ILE A 86 -18.14 -7.03 -9.78
C ILE A 86 -16.66 -7.44 -9.83
N SER A 87 -15.77 -6.46 -9.73
CA SER A 87 -14.31 -6.63 -9.71
C SER A 87 -13.67 -5.78 -8.61
N LEU A 88 -12.40 -6.03 -8.29
CA LEU A 88 -11.63 -5.17 -7.38
C LEU A 88 -11.44 -3.78 -7.98
N TYR A 89 -11.13 -3.69 -9.27
CA TYR A 89 -10.98 -2.42 -9.99
C TYR A 89 -12.22 -1.53 -9.84
N ASN A 90 -13.42 -2.11 -9.99
CA ASN A 90 -14.68 -1.37 -9.86
C ASN A 90 -15.17 -1.23 -8.41
N ASN A 91 -14.53 -1.86 -7.44
CA ASN A 91 -14.89 -1.77 -6.03
C ASN A 91 -14.35 -0.48 -5.37
N ASN A 92 -15.19 0.56 -5.33
CA ASN A 92 -14.84 1.84 -4.69
C ASN A 92 -14.51 1.71 -3.19
N GLN A 93 -15.10 0.76 -2.46
CA GLN A 93 -14.83 0.59 -1.03
C GLN A 93 -13.41 0.10 -0.80
N ILE A 94 -12.98 -0.93 -1.54
CA ILE A 94 -11.61 -1.44 -1.47
C ILE A 94 -10.62 -0.38 -1.95
N TYR A 95 -10.92 0.30 -3.08
CA TYR A 95 -10.07 1.39 -3.56
C TYR A 95 -9.88 2.47 -2.50
N ASN A 96 -10.97 2.97 -1.92
CA ASN A 96 -10.93 4.03 -0.91
C ASN A 96 -10.20 3.57 0.36
N PHE A 97 -10.38 2.31 0.77
CA PHE A 97 -9.67 1.73 1.90
C PHE A 97 -8.15 1.74 1.68
N VAL A 98 -7.67 1.20 0.55
CA VAL A 98 -6.22 1.16 0.26
C VAL A 98 -5.67 2.57 0.05
N ASN A 99 -6.37 3.39 -0.74
CA ASN A 99 -5.95 4.76 -1.05
C ASN A 99 -5.84 5.62 0.22
N SER A 100 -6.87 5.62 1.08
CA SER A 100 -6.88 6.44 2.29
C SER A 100 -5.76 6.04 3.26
N ASN A 101 -5.52 4.74 3.45
CA ASN A 101 -4.44 4.27 4.31
C ASN A 101 -3.05 4.67 3.78
N ILE A 102 -2.78 4.49 2.48
CA ILE A 102 -1.51 4.93 1.88
C ILE A 102 -1.34 6.45 2.02
N LEU A 103 -2.37 7.24 1.67
CA LEU A 103 -2.29 8.69 1.77
C LEU A 103 -2.15 9.17 3.22
N LYS A 104 -2.71 8.45 4.20
CA LYS A 104 -2.50 8.75 5.62
C LYS A 104 -1.04 8.63 6.01
N VAL A 105 -0.31 7.64 5.47
CA VAL A 105 1.13 7.49 5.65
C VAL A 105 1.87 8.69 5.05
N PHE A 106 1.63 9.02 3.77
CA PHE A 106 2.24 10.19 3.11
C PHE A 106 2.00 11.49 3.88
N ASN A 107 0.74 11.74 4.24
CA ASN A 107 0.31 12.96 4.90
C ASN A 107 0.79 13.05 6.34
N ASN A 108 1.19 11.95 7.00
CA ASN A 108 1.73 12.03 8.34
C ASN A 108 3.25 12.12 8.35
N ILE A 109 3.96 11.50 7.40
CA ILE A 109 5.42 11.48 7.40
C ILE A 109 6.01 12.75 6.79
N ALA A 110 5.50 13.20 5.64
CA ALA A 110 6.21 14.15 4.79
C ALA A 110 5.42 15.45 4.56
N ILE A 111 6.16 16.55 4.35
CA ILE A 111 5.67 17.81 3.83
C ILE A 111 6.27 17.99 2.44
N TYR A 112 5.42 18.29 1.46
CA TYR A 112 5.85 18.69 0.12
C TYR A 112 5.64 20.19 -0.02
N GLN A 113 6.71 20.93 -0.29
CA GLN A 113 6.67 22.38 -0.44
C GLN A 113 7.33 22.82 -1.75
N TYR A 114 6.87 23.94 -2.27
CA TYR A 114 7.55 24.64 -3.35
C TYR A 114 8.29 25.84 -2.76
N ASN A 115 9.62 25.80 -2.80
CA ASN A 115 10.43 26.94 -2.43
C ASN A 115 10.45 27.93 -3.60
N ILE A 116 9.73 29.04 -3.45
CA ILE A 116 9.64 30.09 -4.47
C ILE A 116 11.00 30.75 -4.71
N LEU A 117 11.80 30.96 -3.66
CA LEU A 117 13.10 31.65 -3.75
C LEU A 117 14.11 30.83 -4.54
N GLU A 118 14.10 29.51 -4.36
CA GLU A 118 15.02 28.59 -5.02
C GLU A 118 14.42 27.95 -6.29
N ASN A 119 13.15 28.26 -6.59
CA ASN A 119 12.41 27.73 -7.73
C ASN A 119 12.45 26.19 -7.81
N LEU A 120 12.31 25.52 -6.66
CA LEU A 120 12.41 24.06 -6.55
C LEU A 120 11.37 23.48 -5.59
N TYR A 121 11.02 22.21 -5.81
CA TYR A 121 10.17 21.44 -4.90
C TYR A 121 11.02 20.70 -3.87
N THR A 122 10.68 20.85 -2.59
CA THR A 122 11.32 20.13 -1.47
C THR A 122 10.37 19.11 -0.86
N ILE A 123 10.95 18.06 -0.28
CA ILE A 123 10.28 17.11 0.60
C ILE A 123 11.05 17.06 1.91
N ASP A 124 10.35 17.23 3.02
CA ASP A 124 10.93 17.16 4.37
C ASP A 124 10.02 16.37 5.30
N PHE A 125 10.57 15.88 6.40
CA PHE A 125 9.77 15.24 7.44
C PHE A 125 8.86 16.26 8.13
N LYS A 126 7.62 15.84 8.41
CA LYS A 126 6.73 16.60 9.31
C LYS A 126 7.34 16.64 10.70
N LYS A 127 7.42 17.85 11.28
CA LYS A 127 7.88 18.02 12.68
C LYS A 127 7.08 17.14 13.65
N SER A 128 5.76 17.09 13.51
CA SER A 128 4.90 16.24 14.33
C SER A 128 5.22 14.75 14.22
N PHE A 129 5.69 14.29 13.05
CA PHE A 129 6.15 12.91 12.87
C PHE A 129 7.48 12.66 13.57
N ILE A 130 8.43 13.59 13.43
CA ILE A 130 9.72 13.54 14.14
C ILE A 130 9.49 13.48 15.65
N ASP A 131 8.65 14.37 16.17
CA ASP A 131 8.34 14.45 17.61
C ASP A 131 7.72 13.13 18.12
N LYS A 132 6.81 12.52 17.35
CA LYS A 132 6.21 11.21 17.68
C LYS A 132 7.22 10.06 17.56
N CYS A 133 8.19 10.14 16.67
CA CYS A 133 9.20 9.10 16.47
C CYS A 133 10.45 9.30 17.33
N GLN A 134 10.51 10.36 18.13
CA GLN A 134 11.62 10.63 19.01
C GLN A 134 11.83 9.43 19.96
N TYR A 135 13.08 8.95 20.02
CA TYR A 135 13.48 7.78 20.81
C TYR A 135 12.72 6.47 20.49
N LEU A 136 12.14 6.33 19.30
CA LEU A 136 11.49 5.09 18.88
C LEU A 136 12.49 3.92 18.90
N LEU A 137 12.20 2.89 19.70
CA LEU A 137 13.00 1.67 19.74
C LEU A 137 12.54 0.67 18.67
N ILE A 138 13.45 -0.20 18.25
CA ILE A 138 13.12 -1.32 17.35
C ILE A 138 12.10 -2.24 18.04
N GLY A 139 11.03 -2.57 17.33
CA GLY A 139 9.91 -3.37 17.83
C GLY A 139 8.86 -2.60 18.62
N GLU A 140 9.11 -1.33 18.96
CA GLU A 140 8.15 -0.50 19.68
C GLU A 140 7.04 -0.01 18.73
N LYS A 141 5.78 -0.15 19.17
CA LYS A 141 4.60 0.36 18.47
C LYS A 141 4.33 1.81 18.87
N ARG A 142 4.26 2.70 17.89
CA ARG A 142 3.93 4.12 18.07
C ARG A 142 2.65 4.47 17.33
N LEU A 143 1.74 5.19 17.99
CA LEU A 143 0.58 5.79 17.32
C LEU A 143 1.03 7.06 16.59
N ILE A 144 0.89 7.08 15.27
CA ILE A 144 1.26 8.21 14.42
C ILE A 144 0.06 9.12 14.15
N ASP A 145 -1.12 8.54 13.93
CA ASP A 145 -2.37 9.26 13.69
C ASP A 145 -3.54 8.36 14.08
N GLU A 146 -4.78 8.84 14.00
CA GLU A 146 -5.98 8.02 14.25
C GLU A 146 -5.88 6.69 13.48
N ASP A 147 -5.93 5.53 14.13
CA ASP A 147 -5.83 4.23 13.46
C ASP A 147 -4.59 4.05 12.54
N LEU A 148 -3.50 4.80 12.75
CA LEU A 148 -2.23 4.63 12.04
C LEU A 148 -1.11 4.43 13.04
N TYR A 149 -0.48 3.26 12.97
CA TYR A 149 0.62 2.88 13.82
C TYR A 149 1.90 2.68 13.02
N LEU A 150 3.03 2.88 13.70
CA LEU A 150 4.37 2.65 13.20
C LEU A 150 5.08 1.65 14.10
N ILE A 151 5.83 0.71 13.49
CA ILE A 151 6.86 -0.09 14.17
C ILE A 151 8.13 -0.05 13.33
N ALA A 152 9.27 0.28 13.95
CA ALA A 152 10.58 0.05 13.36
C ALA A 152 10.92 -1.45 13.47
N LYS A 153 11.02 -2.15 12.35
CA LYS A 153 11.46 -3.56 12.31
C LYS A 153 12.99 -3.67 12.37
N SER A 154 13.67 -2.68 11.83
CA SER A 154 15.12 -2.49 11.91
C SER A 154 15.43 -0.99 11.80
N LYS A 155 16.71 -0.63 11.69
CA LYS A 155 17.12 0.76 11.40
C LYS A 155 16.70 1.23 10.00
N GLU A 156 16.38 0.30 9.11
CA GLU A 156 16.15 0.54 7.68
C GLU A 156 14.74 0.16 7.24
N VAL A 157 13.94 -0.47 8.10
CA VAL A 157 12.64 -1.06 7.75
C VAL A 157 11.58 -0.62 8.75
N PHE A 158 10.52 -0.02 8.25
CA PHE A 158 9.42 0.54 9.04
C PHE A 158 8.08 0.03 8.50
N ASP A 159 7.24 -0.49 9.39
CA ASP A 159 5.88 -0.90 9.06
C ASP A 159 4.89 0.16 9.51
N PHE A 160 3.99 0.55 8.60
CA PHE A 160 2.86 1.42 8.85
C PHE A 160 1.56 0.63 8.70
N PHE A 161 0.77 0.52 9.76
CA PHE A 161 -0.38 -0.38 9.78
C PHE A 161 -1.54 0.18 10.58
N ASN A 162 -2.75 -0.29 10.28
CA ASN A 162 -3.95 0.04 11.04
C ASN A 162 -4.15 -0.90 12.23
N SER A 163 -5.05 -0.55 13.16
CA SER A 163 -5.20 -1.27 14.44
C SER A 163 -5.58 -2.75 14.27
N ASP A 164 -6.40 -3.07 13.27
CA ASP A 164 -6.90 -4.42 13.00
C ASP A 164 -5.93 -5.27 12.15
N GLY A 165 -4.84 -4.69 11.66
CA GLY A 165 -3.82 -5.36 10.86
C GLY A 165 -4.27 -5.71 9.43
N THR A 166 -5.41 -5.19 8.97
CA THR A 166 -5.93 -5.43 7.62
C THR A 166 -5.20 -4.61 6.56
N PHE A 167 -4.39 -3.63 6.95
CA PHE A 167 -3.49 -2.87 6.08
C PHE A 167 -2.10 -2.80 6.69
N ASN A 168 -1.07 -3.02 5.86
CA ASN A 168 0.32 -2.74 6.23
C ASN A 168 1.08 -2.21 5.00
N LEU A 169 1.76 -1.09 5.18
CA LEU A 169 2.73 -0.54 4.25
C LEU A 169 4.11 -0.61 4.90
N THR A 170 4.92 -1.56 4.46
CA THR A 170 6.34 -1.64 4.82
C THR A 170 7.11 -0.69 3.91
N LEU A 171 7.94 0.16 4.51
CA LEU A 171 8.89 1.04 3.83
C LEU A 171 10.31 0.67 4.25
N SER A 172 11.20 0.52 3.28
CA SER A 172 12.61 0.25 3.54
C SER A 172 13.54 1.13 2.72
N PHE A 173 14.76 1.38 3.20
CA PHE A 173 15.77 2.18 2.53
C PHE A 173 17.18 1.64 2.81
N ASP A 174 18.20 2.20 2.17
CA ASP A 174 19.59 1.78 2.32
C ASP A 174 20.45 2.89 2.92
N ILE A 175 20.78 2.78 4.22
CA ILE A 175 21.60 3.79 4.91
C ILE A 175 23.00 3.87 4.30
N GLN A 176 23.53 2.77 3.73
CA GLN A 176 24.85 2.78 3.08
C GLN A 176 24.87 3.64 1.81
N LYS A 177 23.70 3.93 1.24
CA LYS A 177 23.53 4.84 0.11
C LYS A 177 23.13 6.26 0.52
N ASN A 178 23.18 6.57 1.83
CA ASN A 178 22.67 7.81 2.42
C ASN A 178 21.17 8.03 2.19
N GLU A 179 20.39 6.96 2.06
CA GLU A 179 18.94 7.03 1.93
C GLU A 179 18.26 7.07 3.30
N ASN A 180 17.03 7.56 3.32
CA ASN A 180 16.16 7.57 4.48
C ASN A 180 14.71 7.23 4.09
N LEU A 181 13.80 7.29 5.07
CA LEU A 181 12.39 6.95 4.89
C LEU A 181 11.68 7.76 3.79
N LEU A 182 12.10 9.00 3.52
CA LEU A 182 11.55 9.82 2.43
C LEU A 182 11.88 9.23 1.05
N ASP A 183 13.03 8.57 0.89
CA ASP A 183 13.40 7.92 -0.38
C ASP A 183 12.43 6.77 -0.69
N SER A 184 12.08 5.96 0.31
CA SER A 184 11.06 4.91 0.20
C SER A 184 9.69 5.48 -0.21
N LEU A 185 9.28 6.60 0.39
CA LEU A 185 8.03 7.29 0.03
C LEU A 185 8.07 7.84 -1.39
N LEU A 186 9.19 8.41 -1.82
CA LEU A 186 9.36 8.90 -3.18
C LEU A 186 9.32 7.76 -4.20
N GLU A 187 9.91 6.62 -3.89
CA GLU A 187 9.88 5.42 -4.73
C GLU A 187 8.45 4.87 -4.86
N LEU A 188 7.74 4.73 -3.74
CA LEU A 188 6.33 4.36 -3.72
C LEU A 188 5.49 5.34 -4.55
N ARG A 189 5.73 6.64 -4.38
CA ARG A 189 5.03 7.69 -5.13
C ARG A 189 5.25 7.55 -6.62
N LYS A 190 6.51 7.41 -7.06
CA LYS A 190 6.87 7.22 -8.48
C LYS A 190 6.30 5.92 -9.07
N SER A 191 6.01 4.94 -8.23
CA SER A 191 5.55 3.62 -8.64
C SER A 191 4.04 3.55 -8.85
N ILE A 192 3.24 3.98 -7.86
CA ILE A 192 1.79 3.72 -7.85
C ILE A 192 0.93 4.91 -7.40
N ILE A 193 1.51 6.07 -7.07
CA ILE A 193 0.75 7.25 -6.65
C ILE A 193 0.80 8.33 -7.72
N ILE A 194 -0.37 8.75 -8.17
CA ILE A 194 -0.53 9.78 -9.19
C ILE A 194 -1.03 11.09 -8.57
N ASN A 195 -0.78 12.17 -9.28
CA ASN A 195 -1.41 13.45 -8.95
C ASN A 195 -2.86 13.41 -9.46
N GLU A 196 -3.79 13.78 -8.60
CA GLU A 196 -5.15 14.07 -9.01
C GLU A 196 -5.10 15.28 -9.96
N ARG A 197 -5.45 15.05 -11.23
CA ARG A 197 -5.63 16.15 -12.19
C ARG A 197 -6.83 16.96 -11.70
N ILE A 198 -6.59 18.25 -11.47
CA ILE A 198 -7.63 19.26 -11.24
C ILE A 198 -8.36 19.47 -12.56
#